data_AF-A0A4Z0M970-F1
#
_entry.id   AF-A0A4Z0M970-F1
#
_cell.length_a   1.000
_cell.length_b   1.000
_cell.length_c   1.000
_cell.angle_alpha   90.00
_cell.angle_beta   90.00
_cell.angle_gamma   90.00
#
_symmetry.space_group_name_H-M   'P 1'
#
loop_
_entity.id
_entity.type
_entity.pdbx_description
1 polymer ?
#
loop_
_entity_poly.entity_id
_entity_poly.type
_entity_poly.pdbx_seq_one_letter_code
_entity_poly.pdbx_strand_id
1 'polypeptide(L)'
;MTRHALFSLCLLCCLALPLPAAAQDSASAPARPAIDSELLSAYAAGQPVFTLLDARSPDEFAGGHVAGAVNVPHDDLGAHLAVLPEDKSAPVLVYCRSGRRAGLLVSELAELGYTGARVLPSEQLDYGEDEITFITDGGH
;
A
#
# COMPACT_ATOMS: atom_id res chain seq x y z
N MET A 1 -11.24 47.52 -54.59
CA MET A 1 -11.82 48.85 -54.27
C MET A 1 -13.31 48.62 -54.16
N THR A 2 -13.97 48.62 -53.00
CA THR A 2 -14.05 49.62 -51.94
C THR A 2 -14.46 48.96 -50.61
N ARG A 3 -14.11 49.66 -49.54
CA ARG A 3 -14.19 49.28 -48.12
C ARG A 3 -15.66 49.29 -47.66
N HIS A 4 -16.07 48.32 -46.87
CA HIS A 4 -17.18 48.49 -45.93
C HIS A 4 -16.61 48.34 -44.54
N ALA A 5 -16.57 49.46 -43.83
CA ALA A 5 -16.10 49.55 -42.47
C ALA A 5 -17.25 50.04 -41.61
N LEU A 6 -17.32 49.43 -40.42
CA LEU A 6 -17.77 49.99 -39.15
C LEU A 6 -19.21 49.73 -38.67
N PHE A 7 -19.23 49.58 -37.34
CA PHE A 7 -20.32 49.76 -36.39
C PHE A 7 -21.35 48.63 -36.27
N SER A 8 -21.27 47.84 -35.19
CA SER A 8 -21.98 48.24 -33.98
C SER A 8 -21.64 47.32 -32.80
N LEU A 9 -21.29 47.98 -31.71
CA LEU A 9 -21.38 47.57 -30.31
C LEU A 9 -22.79 47.03 -29.99
N CYS A 10 -22.89 45.93 -29.23
CA CYS A 10 -23.68 45.79 -27.98
C CYS A 10 -24.13 44.34 -27.70
N LEU A 11 -23.61 43.78 -26.61
CA LEU A 11 -24.37 43.20 -25.49
C LEU A 11 -25.41 42.07 -25.76
N LEU A 12 -25.00 40.83 -25.50
CA LEU A 12 -25.85 39.75 -24.96
C LEU A 12 -24.90 38.75 -24.27
N CYS A 13 -24.67 38.83 -22.96
CA CYS A 13 -25.58 38.35 -21.90
C CYS A 13 -26.09 36.93 -22.19
N CYS A 14 -25.25 35.93 -21.91
CA CYS A 14 -25.70 34.60 -21.52
C CYS A 14 -24.69 34.03 -20.53
N LEU A 15 -25.08 34.04 -19.25
CA LEU A 15 -24.54 33.16 -18.24
C LEU A 15 -24.54 31.73 -18.79
N ALA A 16 -23.37 31.11 -18.87
CA ALA A 16 -23.26 29.66 -18.82
C ALA A 16 -22.48 29.34 -17.54
N LEU A 17 -23.26 28.97 -16.53
CA LEU A 17 -22.79 28.48 -15.23
C LEU A 17 -21.69 27.42 -15.43
N PRO A 18 -20.69 27.35 -14.54
CA PRO A 18 -19.78 26.21 -14.54
C PRO A 18 -20.60 24.93 -14.33
N LEU A 19 -20.55 24.02 -15.30
CA LEU A 19 -20.99 22.64 -15.13
C LEU A 19 -20.26 22.10 -13.88
N PRO A 20 -20.97 21.59 -12.86
CA PRO A 20 -20.29 20.83 -11.84
C PRO A 20 -19.66 19.64 -12.55
N ALA A 21 -18.32 19.58 -12.49
CA ALA A 21 -17.57 18.40 -12.89
C ALA A 21 -18.28 17.21 -12.26
N ALA A 22 -18.67 16.24 -13.09
CA ALA A 22 -19.12 14.96 -12.61
C ALA A 22 -17.99 14.40 -11.74
N ALA A 23 -18.13 14.61 -10.43
CA ALA A 23 -17.31 13.97 -9.43
C ALA A 23 -17.45 12.48 -9.71
N GLN A 24 -16.37 11.88 -10.19
CA GLN A 24 -16.28 10.44 -10.24
C GLN A 24 -16.20 10.00 -8.78
N ASP A 25 -17.37 9.81 -8.16
CA ASP A 25 -17.52 9.05 -6.94
C ASP A 25 -17.23 7.59 -7.32
N SER A 26 -15.95 7.30 -7.55
CA SER A 26 -15.45 5.95 -7.54
C SER A 26 -15.57 5.51 -6.09
N ALA A 27 -16.68 4.83 -5.79
CA ALA A 27 -16.97 4.21 -4.52
C ALA A 27 -15.69 3.54 -3.99
N SER A 28 -15.07 4.23 -3.03
CA SER A 28 -13.88 3.80 -2.34
C SER A 28 -14.26 2.54 -1.58
N ALA A 29 -13.81 1.38 -2.06
CA ALA A 29 -13.63 0.24 -1.18
C ALA A 29 -12.89 0.78 0.06
N PRO A 30 -13.33 0.48 1.30
CA PRO A 30 -12.75 1.11 2.49
C PRO A 30 -11.24 1.00 2.37
N ALA A 31 -10.57 2.15 2.31
CA ALA A 31 -9.12 2.22 2.25
C ALA A 31 -8.63 1.39 3.42
N ARG A 32 -8.12 0.20 3.13
CA ARG A 32 -7.50 -0.65 4.15
C ARG A 32 -6.40 0.25 4.73
N PRO A 33 -6.43 0.56 6.03
CA PRO A 33 -5.55 1.59 6.56
C PRO A 33 -4.12 1.20 6.23
N ALA A 34 -3.44 2.06 5.46
CA ALA A 34 -2.00 1.98 5.33
C ALA A 34 -1.42 1.97 6.74
N ILE A 35 -0.34 1.20 6.94
CA ILE A 35 0.30 1.15 8.25
C ILE A 35 0.83 2.54 8.54
N ASP A 36 0.47 3.08 9.70
CA ASP A 36 0.85 4.43 10.05
C ASP A 36 2.39 4.56 10.11
N SER A 37 2.88 5.74 9.78
CA SER A 37 4.32 6.02 9.76
C SER A 37 4.96 5.86 11.14
N GLU A 38 4.17 6.00 12.21
CA GLU A 38 4.62 5.85 13.59
C GLU A 38 4.96 4.39 13.93
N LEU A 39 4.13 3.43 13.53
CA LEU A 39 4.35 2.00 13.68
C LEU A 39 5.56 1.53 12.87
N LEU A 40 5.70 2.04 11.64
CA LEU A 40 6.89 1.73 10.82
C LEU A 40 8.15 2.29 11.47
N SER A 41 8.09 3.51 12.01
CA SER A 41 9.22 4.13 12.72
C SER A 41 9.56 3.38 14.01
N ALA A 42 8.56 2.94 14.78
CA ALA A 42 8.76 2.14 15.98
C ALA A 42 9.42 0.79 15.65
N TYR A 43 8.96 0.13 14.60
CA TYR A 43 9.56 -1.12 14.14
C TYR A 43 11.01 -0.93 13.65
N ALA A 44 11.28 0.12 12.88
CA ALA A 44 12.64 0.49 12.46
C ALA A 44 13.55 0.82 13.66
N ALA A 45 12.99 1.34 14.76
CA ALA A 45 13.68 1.56 16.02
C ALA A 45 13.85 0.27 16.88
N GLY A 46 13.51 -0.90 16.34
CA GLY A 46 13.65 -2.20 17.01
C GLY A 46 12.55 -2.52 18.02
N GLN A 47 11.39 -1.85 17.95
CA GLN A 47 10.21 -2.19 18.75
C GLN A 47 9.36 -3.21 17.98
N PRO A 48 9.22 -4.47 18.45
CA PRO A 48 8.42 -5.47 17.76
C PRO A 48 6.92 -5.22 17.98
N VAL A 49 6.37 -4.22 17.30
CA VAL A 49 4.95 -3.82 17.37
C VAL A 49 4.02 -4.66 16.47
N PHE A 50 4.58 -5.46 15.56
CA PHE A 50 3.86 -6.39 14.68
C PHE A 50 4.76 -7.55 14.23
N THR A 51 4.15 -8.63 13.73
CA THR A 51 4.87 -9.70 13.01
C THR A 51 5.00 -9.31 11.54
N LEU A 52 6.21 -9.40 10.97
CA LEU A 52 6.47 -9.07 9.57
C LEU A 52 6.81 -10.33 8.78
N LEU A 53 6.05 -10.60 7.71
CA LEU A 53 6.20 -11.76 6.86
C LEU A 53 6.59 -11.36 5.44
N ASP A 54 7.60 -12.04 4.90
CA ASP A 54 8.01 -11.91 3.50
C ASP A 54 7.45 -13.08 2.69
N ALA A 55 6.49 -12.79 1.80
CA ALA A 55 5.82 -13.78 0.96
C ALA A 55 6.60 -14.15 -0.33
N ARG A 56 7.84 -13.68 -0.46
CA ARG A 56 8.73 -14.00 -1.59
C ARG A 56 9.37 -15.39 -1.45
N SER A 57 10.07 -15.83 -2.49
CA SER A 57 10.82 -17.09 -2.42
C SER A 57 11.98 -17.01 -1.41
N PRO A 58 12.48 -18.15 -0.91
CA PRO A 58 13.65 -18.17 -0.04
C PRO A 58 14.89 -17.53 -0.68
N ASP A 59 15.08 -17.68 -2.00
CA ASP A 59 16.20 -17.06 -2.73
C ASP A 59 16.08 -15.54 -2.77
N GLU A 60 14.88 -14.99 -3.00
CA GLU A 60 14.63 -13.55 -2.94
C GLU A 60 14.85 -12.99 -1.54
N PHE A 61 14.50 -13.74 -0.50
CA PHE A 61 14.72 -13.37 0.89
C PHE A 61 16.20 -13.40 1.26
N ALA A 62 16.94 -14.42 0.82
CA ALA A 62 18.38 -14.54 1.06
C ALA A 62 19.19 -13.44 0.37
N GLY A 63 18.70 -12.90 -0.75
CA GLY A 63 19.31 -11.77 -1.46
C GLY A 63 19.05 -10.39 -0.84
N GLY A 64 18.27 -10.31 0.25
CA GLY A 64 17.96 -9.05 0.93
C GLY A 64 16.49 -9.00 1.33
N HIS A 65 16.21 -8.63 2.58
CA HIS A 65 14.87 -8.57 3.17
C HIS A 65 14.80 -7.48 4.23
N VAL A 66 13.57 -7.17 4.68
CA VAL A 66 13.38 -6.22 5.78
C VAL A 66 13.90 -6.85 7.07
N ALA A 67 14.75 -6.13 7.80
CA ALA A 67 15.27 -6.61 9.07
C ALA A 67 14.13 -7.04 10.02
N GLY A 68 14.22 -8.25 10.56
CA GLY A 68 13.19 -8.83 11.43
C GLY A 68 12.00 -9.46 10.70
N ALA A 69 11.96 -9.43 9.36
CA ALA A 69 10.99 -10.19 8.59
C ALA A 69 11.28 -11.70 8.68
N VAL A 70 10.23 -12.50 8.68
CA VAL A 70 10.32 -13.96 8.54
C VAL A 70 9.83 -14.37 7.16
N ASN A 71 10.61 -15.17 6.45
CA ASN A 71 10.18 -15.68 5.16
C ASN A 71 9.07 -16.72 5.33
N VAL A 72 7.93 -16.47 4.70
CA VAL A 72 6.81 -17.39 4.60
C VAL A 72 6.34 -17.35 3.15
N PRO A 73 6.91 -18.17 2.25
CA PRO A 73 6.51 -18.21 0.85
C PRO A 73 4.99 -18.37 0.73
N HIS A 74 4.38 -17.65 -0.21
CA HIS A 74 2.92 -17.62 -0.37
C HIS A 74 2.26 -18.99 -0.64
N ASP A 75 3.06 -19.98 -1.01
CA ASP A 75 2.70 -21.33 -1.40
C ASP A 75 3.02 -22.37 -0.32
N ASP A 76 3.51 -21.93 0.86
CA ASP A 76 3.94 -22.84 1.94
C ASP A 76 3.54 -22.40 3.35
N LEU A 77 2.44 -21.65 3.52
CA LEU A 77 2.00 -21.17 4.85
C LEU A 77 1.87 -22.31 5.88
N GLY A 78 1.41 -23.49 5.45
CA GLY A 78 1.22 -24.65 6.30
C GLY A 78 2.49 -25.11 7.03
N ALA A 79 3.67 -24.96 6.42
CA ALA A 79 4.95 -25.28 7.04
C ALA A 79 5.41 -24.22 8.06
N HIS A 80 4.83 -23.03 8.02
CA HIS A 80 5.29 -21.85 8.76
C HIS A 80 4.31 -21.35 9.83
N LEU A 81 3.26 -22.11 10.15
CA LEU A 81 2.26 -21.70 11.15
C LEU A 81 2.84 -21.35 12.53
N ALA A 82 3.98 -21.94 12.92
CA ALA A 82 4.64 -21.67 14.20
C ALA A 82 5.24 -20.26 14.30
N VAL A 83 5.40 -19.56 13.18
CA VAL A 83 5.89 -18.17 13.13
C VAL A 83 4.78 -17.18 13.49
N LEU A 84 3.52 -17.59 13.32
CA LEU A 84 2.38 -16.71 13.51
C LEU A 84 2.11 -16.49 15.01
N PRO A 85 1.62 -15.29 15.40
CA PRO A 85 1.27 -15.01 16.77
C PRO A 85 0.13 -15.92 17.26
N GLU A 86 0.17 -16.33 18.53
CA GLU A 86 -0.93 -17.09 19.13
C GLU A 86 -2.24 -16.27 19.16
N ASP A 87 -2.12 -14.95 19.36
CA ASP A 87 -3.22 -14.01 19.25
C ASP A 87 -3.52 -13.70 17.78
N LYS A 88 -4.65 -14.22 17.29
CA LYS A 88 -5.11 -14.01 15.91
C LYS A 88 -5.52 -12.57 15.60
N SER A 89 -5.73 -11.74 16.61
CA SER A 89 -5.99 -10.31 16.44
C SER A 89 -4.71 -9.47 16.39
N ALA A 90 -3.56 -10.07 16.73
CA ALA A 90 -2.28 -9.38 16.71
C ALA A 90 -1.95 -8.88 15.29
N PRO A 91 -1.30 -7.71 15.17
CA PRO A 91 -0.90 -7.18 13.87
C PRO A 91 0.09 -8.11 13.15
N VAL A 92 -0.27 -8.53 11.94
CA VAL A 92 0.62 -9.28 11.03
C VAL A 92 0.68 -8.53 9.71
N LEU A 93 1.87 -8.11 9.32
CA LEU A 93 2.11 -7.45 8.04
C LEU A 93 2.79 -8.40 7.09
N VAL A 94 2.27 -8.47 5.87
CA VAL A 94 2.82 -9.32 4.82
C VAL A 94 3.23 -8.47 3.64
N TYR A 95 4.45 -8.62 3.17
CA TYR A 95 4.92 -7.94 1.96
C TYR A 95 5.44 -8.92 0.91
N CYS A 96 5.53 -8.41 -0.30
CA CYS A 96 6.28 -8.97 -1.41
C CYS A 96 6.56 -7.83 -2.40
N ARG A 97 7.24 -8.12 -3.53
CA ARG A 97 7.56 -7.08 -4.53
C ARG A 97 6.38 -6.27 -5.07
N SER A 98 5.22 -6.89 -5.29
CA SER A 98 4.10 -6.27 -6.02
C SER A 98 2.75 -6.35 -5.28
N GLY A 99 2.77 -6.76 -4.01
CA GLY A 99 1.55 -7.01 -3.22
C GLY A 99 0.74 -8.26 -3.58
N ARG A 100 0.93 -8.88 -4.75
CA ARG A 100 0.11 -10.04 -5.20
C ARG A 100 0.24 -11.26 -4.27
N ARG A 101 1.47 -11.68 -3.99
CA ARG A 101 1.76 -12.85 -3.14
C ARG A 101 1.34 -12.60 -1.69
N ALA A 102 1.62 -11.38 -1.20
CA ALA A 102 1.18 -10.94 0.11
C ALA A 102 -0.35 -10.99 0.26
N GLY A 103 -1.11 -10.57 -0.77
CA GLY A 103 -2.56 -10.62 -0.75
C GLY A 103 -3.13 -12.04 -0.67
N LEU A 104 -2.49 -13.01 -1.36
CA LEU A 104 -2.86 -14.43 -1.26
C LEU A 104 -2.64 -14.95 0.16
N LEU A 105 -1.44 -14.70 0.72
CA LEU A 105 -1.10 -15.15 2.06
C LEU A 105 -1.99 -14.52 3.14
N VAL A 106 -2.31 -13.22 3.03
CA VAL A 106 -3.25 -12.55 3.93
C VAL A 106 -4.66 -13.14 3.84
N SER A 107 -5.09 -13.58 2.64
CA SER A 107 -6.39 -14.23 2.47
C SER A 107 -6.42 -15.59 3.18
N GLU A 108 -5.37 -16.38 3.04
CA GLU A 108 -5.23 -17.67 3.73
C GLU A 108 -5.15 -17.49 5.26
N LEU A 109 -4.40 -16.49 5.73
CA LEU A 109 -4.36 -16.11 7.15
C LEU A 109 -5.75 -15.72 7.67
N ALA A 110 -6.55 -14.99 6.88
CA ALA A 110 -7.91 -14.64 7.24
C ALA A 110 -8.82 -15.88 7.35
N GLU A 111 -8.67 -16.88 6.46
CA GLU A 111 -9.38 -18.16 6.55
C GLU A 111 -9.01 -18.95 7.82
N LEU A 112 -7.76 -18.83 8.28
CA LEU A 112 -7.28 -19.37 9.56
C LEU A 112 -7.72 -18.54 10.77
N GLY A 113 -8.39 -17.40 10.55
CA GLY A 113 -8.96 -16.53 11.58
C GLY A 113 -8.06 -15.40 12.05
N TYR A 114 -6.93 -15.13 11.39
CA TYR A 114 -6.07 -13.99 11.69
C TYR A 114 -6.70 -12.69 11.19
N THR A 115 -7.38 -11.99 12.09
CA THR A 115 -8.10 -10.74 11.78
C THR A 115 -7.19 -9.52 11.74
N GLY A 116 -5.98 -9.61 12.29
CA GLY A 116 -4.94 -8.58 12.26
C GLY A 116 -4.03 -8.60 11.02
N ALA A 117 -4.18 -9.59 10.13
CA ALA A 117 -3.31 -9.73 8.96
C ALA A 117 -3.61 -8.69 7.86
N ARG A 118 -2.58 -7.99 7.38
CA ARG A 118 -2.69 -6.94 6.34
C ARG A 118 -1.53 -7.02 5.35
N VAL A 119 -1.77 -6.57 4.13
CA VAL A 119 -0.71 -6.36 3.14
C VAL A 119 0.01 -5.08 3.50
N LEU A 120 1.34 -5.15 3.62
CA LEU A 120 2.22 -3.99 3.62
C LEU A 120 2.45 -3.56 2.15
N PRO A 121 2.00 -2.35 1.76
CA PRO A 121 2.18 -1.83 0.41
C PRO A 121 3.66 -1.71 0.05
N SER A 122 4.01 -2.05 -1.19
CA SER A 122 5.38 -1.92 -1.70
C SER A 122 5.91 -0.49 -1.68
N GLU A 123 5.00 0.50 -1.72
CA GLU A 123 5.31 1.92 -1.66
C GLU A 123 5.81 2.38 -0.28
N GLN A 124 5.69 1.54 0.75
CA GLN A 124 6.26 1.79 2.08
C GLN A 124 7.61 1.09 2.27
N LEU A 125 8.15 0.47 1.23
CA LEU A 125 9.42 -0.26 1.25
C LEU A 125 10.38 0.30 0.21
N ASP A 126 11.60 0.59 0.64
CA ASP A 126 12.73 0.88 -0.25
C ASP A 126 13.50 -0.42 -0.51
N TYR A 127 13.57 -0.83 -1.77
CA TYR A 127 14.27 -2.04 -2.20
C TYR A 127 15.70 -1.67 -2.59
N GLY A 128 16.56 -1.53 -1.57
CA GLY A 128 17.99 -1.36 -1.78
C GLY A 128 18.66 -2.60 -2.39
N GLU A 129 19.93 -2.47 -2.76
CA GLU A 129 20.70 -3.54 -3.41
C GLU A 129 20.91 -4.77 -2.50
N ASP A 130 21.11 -4.54 -1.19
CA ASP A 130 21.42 -5.60 -0.21
C ASP A 130 20.41 -5.68 0.96
N GLU A 131 19.60 -4.63 1.17
CA GLU A 131 18.65 -4.54 2.27
C GLU A 131 17.36 -3.84 1.83
N ILE A 132 16.23 -4.32 2.33
CA ILE A 132 14.94 -3.65 2.14
C ILE A 132 14.62 -2.88 3.43
N THR A 133 14.32 -1.59 3.32
CA THR A 133 14.02 -0.75 4.48
C THR A 133 12.62 -0.15 4.39
N PHE A 134 12.08 0.32 5.52
CA PHE A 134 10.82 1.05 5.51
C PHE A 134 11.02 2.50 5.06
N ILE A 135 10.09 2.99 4.26
CA ILE A 135 9.99 4.41 3.95
C ILE A 135 9.23 5.09 5.11
N THR A 136 9.98 5.66 6.04
CA THR A 136 9.47 6.53 7.12
C THR A 136 9.71 7.99 6.69
N ASP A 137 8.64 8.73 6.43
CA ASP A 137 8.62 10.09 5.83
C ASP A 137 9.87 10.97 6.07
N GLY A 138 10.52 11.42 4.98
CA GLY A 138 11.59 12.42 5.02
C GLY A 138 12.75 12.35 3.99
N GLY A 139 12.73 11.50 2.96
CA GLY A 139 13.72 11.56 1.87
C GLY A 139 13.14 10.96 0.60
N HIS A 140 13.16 11.62 -0.57
CA HIS A 140 14.07 12.64 -1.10
C HIS A 140 13.67 14.11 -0.94
#